data_AF-A0A7K4AYM7-F1
#
_entry.id   AF-A0A7K4AYM7-F1
#
_cell.length_a   1.000
_cell.length_b   1.000
_cell.length_c   1.000
_cell.angle_alpha   90.00
_cell.angle_beta   90.00
_cell.angle_gamma   90.00
#
_symmetry.space_group_name_H-M   'P 1'
#
loop_
_entity.id
_entity.type
_entity.pdbx_description
1 polymer ?
#
loop_
_entity_poly.entity_id
_entity_poly.type
_entity_poly.pdbx_seq_one_letter_code
_entity_poly.pdbx_strand_id
1 'polypeptide(L)' 'MVLKICFTVKPKSCKFCGSSDLVKRGYDITIHGKKQKFACKECGKIFYGLNPQGVE' A
#
# COMPACT_ATOMS: atom_id res chain seq x y z
N MET A 1 -14.37 -13.02 -18.86
CA MET A 1 -14.69 -12.26 -17.64
C MET A 1 -13.40 -11.74 -17.04
N VAL A 2 -12.85 -10.64 -17.55
CA VAL A 2 -11.68 -10.00 -16.94
C VAL A 2 -12.20 -9.14 -15.79
N LEU A 3 -12.14 -9.67 -14.58
CA LEU A 3 -12.48 -8.94 -13.37
C LEU A 3 -11.43 -7.83 -13.22
N LYS A 4 -11.73 -6.68 -13.84
CA LYS A 4 -10.91 -5.47 -13.77
C LYS A 4 -11.15 -4.89 -12.38
N ILE A 5 -10.46 -5.48 -11.40
CA ILE A 5 -10.51 -5.08 -9.99
C ILE A 5 -9.82 -3.72 -9.89
N CYS A 6 -10.61 -2.65 -9.89
CA CYS A 6 -10.16 -1.32 -9.50
C CYS A 6 -10.30 -1.17 -7.98
N PHE A 7 -9.66 -2.06 -7.22
CA PHE A 7 -9.52 -1.88 -5.78
C PHE A 7 -8.09 -1.44 -5.52
N THR A 8 -7.91 -0.19 -5.11
CA THR A 8 -6.74 0.18 -4.33
C THR A 8 -6.77 -0.69 -3.08
N VAL A 9 -6.08 -1.84 -3.12
CA VAL A 9 -6.15 -2.83 -2.05
C VAL A 9 -5.40 -2.25 -0.87
N LYS A 10 -6.13 -1.87 0.18
CA LYS A 10 -5.50 -1.50 1.45
C LYS A 10 -4.67 -2.73 1.89
N PRO A 11 -3.36 -2.59 2.12
CA PRO A 11 -2.57 -3.69 2.65
C PRO A 11 -3.21 -4.14 3.97
N LYS A 12 -3.43 -5.44 4.11
CA LYS A 12 -4.02 -6.02 5.32
C LYS A 12 -2.96 -6.36 6.38
N SER A 13 -1.72 -6.57 5.95
CA SER A 13 -0.58 -6.88 6.81
C SER A 13 0.71 -6.25 6.28
N CYS A 14 1.65 -6.03 7.18
CA CYS A 14 2.97 -5.48 6.87
C CYS A 14 3.82 -6.54 6.16
N LYS A 15 4.34 -6.22 4.98
CA LYS A 15 5.21 -7.14 4.22
C LYS A 15 6.53 -7.51 4.91
N PHE A 16 6.93 -6.76 5.94
CA PHE A 16 8.23 -6.96 6.62
C PHE A 16 8.13 -7.78 7.90
N CYS A 17 6.96 -7.81 8.54
CA CYS A 17 6.78 -8.41 9.85
C CYS A 17 5.46 -9.17 9.99
N GLY A 18 4.60 -9.17 8.97
CA GLY A 18 3.30 -9.85 8.98
C GLY A 18 2.23 -9.14 9.81
N SER A 19 2.58 -8.08 10.53
CA SER A 19 1.70 -7.38 11.46
C SER A 19 0.49 -6.72 10.79
N SER A 20 -0.68 -6.81 11.41
CA SER A 20 -1.95 -6.25 10.88
C SER A 20 -2.11 -4.75 11.20
N ASP A 21 -1.29 -4.24 12.11
CA ASP A 21 -1.34 -2.88 12.65
C ASP A 21 -0.71 -1.86 11.70
N LEU A 22 -1.50 -1.48 10.69
CA LEU A 22 -1.11 -0.54 9.64
C LEU A 22 -1.84 0.80 9.75
N VAL A 23 -1.07 1.87 9.83
CA VAL A 23 -1.55 3.26 9.92
C VAL A 23 -1.37 3.96 8.58
N LYS A 24 -2.41 4.64 8.08
CA LYS A 24 -2.31 5.47 6.86
C LYS A 24 -1.50 6.73 7.16
N ARG A 25 -0.40 6.96 6.45
CA ARG A 25 0.43 8.19 6.55
C ARG A 25 0.35 9.00 5.26
N GLY A 26 -0.82 9.57 4.99
CA GLY A 26 -1.01 10.46 3.83
C GLY A 26 -0.63 9.84 2.48
N TYR A 27 -0.32 10.70 1.52
CA TYR A 27 0.06 10.34 0.16
C TYR A 27 1.42 10.91 -0.19
N ASP A 28 2.20 10.16 -0.97
CA ASP A 28 3.38 10.65 -1.68
C ASP A 28 3.00 11.01 -3.10
N ILE A 29 3.56 12.11 -3.60
CA ILE A 29 3.38 12.50 -4.98
C ILE A 29 4.66 12.09 -5.70
N THR A 30 4.59 11.01 -6.46
CA THR A 30 5.72 10.50 -7.26
C THR A 30 5.51 10.81 -8.73
N ILE A 31 6.54 10.59 -9.55
CA ILE A 31 6.44 10.71 -11.02
C ILE A 31 5.34 9.82 -11.61
N HIS A 32 5.03 8.70 -10.97
CA HIS A 32 3.98 7.76 -11.36
C HIS A 32 2.60 8.14 -10.80
N GLY A 33 2.47 9.30 -10.12
CA GLY A 33 1.24 9.78 -9.51
C GLY A 33 1.22 9.69 -7.98
N LYS A 34 0.02 9.80 -7.42
CA LYS A 34 -0.22 9.83 -5.97
C LYS A 34 -0.21 8.41 -5.40
N LYS A 35 0.81 8.08 -4.60
CA LYS A 35 0.95 6.79 -3.91
C LYS A 35 0.60 6.92 -2.44
N GLN A 36 -0.38 6.16 -1.97
CA GLN A 36 -0.77 6.14 -0.54
C GLN A 36 0.32 5.45 0.31
N LYS A 37 0.79 6.11 1.38
CA LYS A 37 1.74 5.51 2.34
C LYS A 37 1.02 4.86 3.53
N PHE A 38 1.60 3.77 4.01
CA PHE A 38 1.20 3.03 5.19
C PHE A 38 2.42 2.84 6.09
N ALA A 39 2.27 3.11 7.38
CA ALA A 39 3.28 2.87 8.40
C ALA A 39 2.83 1.68 9.25
N CYS A 40 3.71 0.71 9.45
CA CYS A 40 3.50 -0.35 10.42
C CYS A 40 3.76 0.19 11.83
N LYS A 41 2.81 0.01 12.75
CA LYS A 41 2.95 0.45 14.14
C LYS A 41 3.95 -0.40 14.92
N GLU A 42 3.98 -1.70 14.66
CA GLU A 42 4.83 -2.66 15.36
C GLU A 42 6.29 -2.55 14.93
N CYS A 43 6.51 -2.28 13.65
CA CYS A 43 7.83 -2.39 13.01
C CYS A 43 8.41 -1.02 12.66
N GLY A 44 7.62 0.06 12.81
CA GLY A 44 7.96 1.43 12.45
C GLY A 44 8.17 1.70 10.95
N LYS A 45 8.20 0.64 10.12
CA LYS A 45 8.51 0.74 8.70
C LYS A 45 7.36 1.33 7.90
N ILE A 46 7.71 2.20 6.95
CA ILE A 46 6.79 2.86 6.03
C ILE A 46 6.87 2.17 4.66
N PHE A 47 5.73 1.89 4.07
CA PHE A 47 5.61 1.26 2.76
C PHE A 47 4.38 1.76 2.01
N TYR A 48 4.35 1.56 0.69
CA TYR A 48 3.24 2.01 -0.15
C TYR A 48 2.17 0.92 -0.26
N GLY A 49 0.91 1.32 -0.40
CA GLY A 49 -0.16 0.37 -0.68
C GLY A 49 0.12 -0.37 -1.98
N LEU A 50 -0.09 -1.68 -1.99
CA LEU A 50 -0.01 -2.49 -3.20
C LEU A 50 -1.13 -2.03 -4.13
N ASN A 51 -0.76 -1.28 -5.17
CA ASN A 51 -1.65 -1.07 -6.30
C ASN A 51 -1.37 -2.24 -7.26
N PRO A 52 -2.37 -3.06 -7.64
CA PRO A 52 -2.17 -4.07 -8.69
C PRO A 52 -1.89 -3.46 -10.08
N GLN A 53 -1.76 -2.13 -10.19
CA GLN A 53 -1.19 -1.45 -11.34
C GLN A 53 0.23 -0.96 -11.03
N GLY A 54 1.14 -1.93 -11.06
CA GLY A 54 2.41 -1.76 -11.76
C GLY A 54 2.44 -2.84 -12.84
N VAL A 55 1.67 -2.65 -13.91
CA VAL A 55 2.05 -3.24 -15.20
C VAL A 55 3.12 -2.30 -15.76
N GLU A 56 4.36 -2.66 -15.50
CA GLU A 56 5.28 -2.83 -16.62
C GLU A 56 5.12 -4.28 -17.09
#